data_AF-A0A535D6U5-F1
#
_entry.id   AF-A0A535D6U5-F1
#
_cell.length_a   1.000
_cell.length_b   1.000
_cell.length_c   1.000
_cell.angle_alpha   90.00
_cell.angle_beta   90.00
_cell.angle_gamma   90.00
#
_symmetry.space_group_name_H-M   'P 1'
#
loop_
_entity.id
_entity.type
_entity.pdbx_description
1 polymer ?
#
loop_
_entity_poly.entity_id
_entity_poly.type
_entity_poly.pdbx_seq_one_letter_code
_entity_poly.pdbx_strand_id
1 'polypeptide(L)'
;DYIQSVWWALSEMWKRDLIYKGFRVAPYCPRCSTPLSSHELAQGYQDNVPDPSVFVRFRLKNDPNTSVLAWTTTPWTLPGNVALAVDEDITYVKVKQGDEHLILAEARLSVLDGEYTVVQTIKGSELVGLDYEPLFPYSI
;
A
#
# COMPACT_ATOMS: atom_id res chain seq x y z
N ASP A 1 8.52 9.13 -45.47
CA ASP A 1 7.65 7.93 -45.49
C ASP A 1 7.37 7.33 -44.11
N TYR A 2 8.36 6.89 -43.31
CA TYR A 2 8.12 6.22 -42.02
C TYR A 2 7.33 7.04 -40.97
N ILE A 3 7.71 8.29 -40.71
CA ILE A 3 6.99 9.13 -39.73
C ILE A 3 5.54 9.38 -40.18
N GLN A 4 5.33 9.56 -41.49
CA GLN A 4 4.00 9.82 -42.05
C GLN A 4 3.08 8.60 -41.91
N SER A 5 3.60 7.37 -42.03
CA SER A 5 2.81 6.17 -41.80
C SER A 5 2.43 5.98 -40.33
N VAL A 6 3.32 6.32 -39.39
CA VAL A 6 3.02 6.33 -37.94
C VAL A 6 1.94 7.35 -37.61
N TRP A 7 2.03 8.57 -38.15
CA TRP A 7 1.01 9.61 -37.97
C TRP A 7 -0.35 9.18 -38.53
N TRP A 8 -0.36 8.54 -39.70
CA TRP A 8 -1.58 7.98 -40.28
C TRP A 8 -2.21 6.92 -39.36
N ALA A 9 -1.41 6.00 -38.81
CA ALA A 9 -1.91 4.96 -37.89
C ALA A 9 -2.50 5.56 -36.60
N LEU A 10 -1.82 6.54 -35.99
CA LEU A 10 -2.31 7.23 -34.80
C LEU A 10 -3.61 8.01 -35.09
N SER A 11 -3.71 8.67 -36.25
CA SER A 11 -4.92 9.38 -36.67
C SER A 11 -6.09 8.41 -36.86
N GLU A 12 -5.85 7.24 -37.43
CA GLU A 12 -6.89 6.22 -37.61
C GLU A 12 -7.35 5.64 -36.27
N MET A 13 -6.43 5.38 -35.34
CA MET A 13 -6.78 4.96 -33.97
C MET A 13 -7.58 6.04 -33.23
N TRP A 14 -7.21 7.31 -33.39
CA TRP A 14 -7.93 8.45 -32.81
C TRP A 14 -9.37 8.56 -33.36
N LYS A 15 -9.55 8.45 -34.67
CA LYS A 15 -10.89 8.47 -35.31
C LYS A 15 -11.81 7.35 -34.82
N ARG A 16 -11.23 6.25 -34.32
CA ARG A 16 -11.94 5.07 -33.79
C ARG A 16 -12.11 5.10 -32.26
N ASP A 17 -11.78 6.22 -31.61
CA ASP A 17 -11.89 6.39 -30.15
C ASP A 17 -11.05 5.38 -29.34
N LEU A 18 -9.89 4.98 -29.87
CA LEU A 18 -8.96 4.04 -29.22
C LEU A 18 -7.86 4.75 -28.41
N ILE A 19 -7.74 6.07 -28.52
CA ILE A 19 -6.71 6.88 -27.86
C ILE A 19 -7.41 7.87 -26.94
N TYR A 20 -7.03 7.88 -25.67
CA TYR A 20 -7.57 8.80 -24.68
C TYR A 20 -6.46 9.38 -23.81
N LYS A 21 -6.77 10.51 -23.15
CA LYS A 21 -5.91 11.12 -22.14
C LYS A 21 -6.54 10.89 -20.77
N GLY A 22 -5.77 10.32 -19.85
CA GLY A 22 -6.21 10.08 -18.47
C GLY A 22 -5.12 10.37 -17.45
N PHE A 23 -5.54 10.67 -16.22
CA PHE A 23 -4.65 10.77 -15.06
C PHE A 23 -4.74 9.45 -14.29
N ARG A 24 -3.61 8.75 -14.16
CA ARG A 24 -3.52 7.44 -13.51
C ARG A 24 -2.17 7.26 -12.83
N VAL A 25 -2.12 6.36 -11.85
CA VAL A 25 -0.85 5.81 -11.34
C VAL A 25 -0.24 4.94 -12.45
N ALA A 26 1.02 5.21 -12.78
CA ALA A 26 1.76 4.46 -13.79
C ALA A 26 3.21 4.26 -13.32
N PRO A 27 3.90 3.20 -13.79
CA PRO A 27 5.33 3.06 -13.57
C PRO A 27 6.07 4.29 -14.08
N TYR A 28 6.92 4.88 -13.24
CA TYR A 28 7.57 6.15 -13.53
C TYR A 28 9.07 6.03 -13.30
N CYS A 29 9.87 6.49 -14.27
CA CYS A 29 11.31 6.57 -14.10
C CYS A 29 11.72 7.97 -13.62
N PRO A 30 12.19 8.14 -12.38
CA PRO A 30 12.60 9.45 -11.88
C PRO A 30 13.81 10.03 -12.62
N ARG A 31 14.70 9.17 -13.13
CA ARG A 31 15.87 9.59 -13.92
C ARG A 31 15.47 10.19 -15.27
N CYS A 32 14.59 9.50 -16.00
CA CYS A 32 14.16 9.93 -17.34
C CYS A 32 13.00 10.93 -17.30
N SER A 33 12.36 11.09 -16.14
CA SER A 33 11.19 11.95 -15.93
C SER A 33 10.02 11.65 -16.87
N THR A 34 9.73 10.37 -17.09
CA THR A 34 8.66 9.90 -17.98
C THR A 34 8.00 8.63 -17.44
N PRO A 35 6.68 8.42 -17.69
CA PRO A 35 6.04 7.13 -17.48
C PRO A 35 6.58 6.07 -18.43
N LEU A 36 6.43 4.80 -18.03
CA LEU A 36 6.82 3.62 -18.79
C LEU A 36 5.59 2.77 -19.14
N SER A 37 5.70 2.04 -20.25
CA SER A 37 4.76 0.98 -20.63
C SER A 37 4.97 -0.31 -19.83
N SER A 38 3.97 -1.19 -19.84
CA SER A 38 4.08 -2.51 -19.20
C SER A 38 5.21 -3.37 -19.78
N HIS A 39 5.45 -3.26 -21.10
CA HIS A 39 6.50 -4.02 -21.79
C HIS A 39 7.91 -3.53 -21.41
N GLU A 40 8.11 -2.22 -21.25
CA GLU A 40 9.38 -1.67 -20.76
C GLU A 40 9.66 -2.07 -19.31
N LEU A 41 8.63 -2.02 -18.46
CA LEU A 41 8.78 -2.43 -17.06
C LEU A 41 9.19 -3.89 -16.92
N ALA A 42 8.59 -4.79 -17.71
CA ALA A 42 8.85 -6.23 -17.65
C ALA A 42 10.30 -6.61 -18.01
N GLN A 43 11.00 -5.78 -18.78
CA GLN A 43 12.39 -6.03 -19.19
C GLN A 43 13.42 -5.63 -18.12
N GLY A 44 13.01 -4.85 -17.12
CA GLY A 44 13.91 -4.21 -16.16
C GLY A 44 13.89 -4.80 -14.77
N TYR A 45 13.25 -5.97 -14.56
CA TYR A 45 13.17 -6.57 -13.23
C TYR A 45 14.56 -6.97 -12.72
N GLN A 46 14.83 -6.66 -11.45
CA GLN A 46 16.09 -6.97 -10.78
C GLN A 46 15.79 -7.64 -9.45
N ASP A 47 16.35 -8.83 -9.25
CA ASP A 47 16.32 -9.52 -7.97
C ASP A 47 17.30 -8.88 -6.98
N ASN A 48 17.03 -9.08 -5.68
CA ASN A 48 17.92 -8.69 -4.57
C ASN A 48 18.20 -7.18 -4.48
N VAL A 49 17.25 -6.34 -4.89
CA VAL A 49 17.27 -4.92 -4.52
C VAL A 49 17.06 -4.83 -3.01
N PRO A 50 17.96 -4.17 -2.26
CA PRO A 50 17.85 -4.08 -0.81
C PRO A 50 16.74 -3.10 -0.44
N ASP A 51 15.58 -3.65 -0.04
CA ASP A 51 14.47 -2.87 0.50
C ASP A 51 14.38 -3.02 2.02
N PRO A 52 14.01 -1.96 2.75
CA PRO A 52 13.69 -2.07 4.17
C PRO A 52 12.44 -2.94 4.35
N SER A 53 12.34 -3.63 5.48
CA SER A 53 11.12 -4.34 5.89
C SER A 53 10.75 -3.82 7.27
N VAL A 54 9.68 -3.02 7.34
CA VAL A 54 9.30 -2.34 8.59
C VAL A 54 7.85 -2.60 8.95
N PHE A 55 7.62 -2.73 10.25
CA PHE A 55 6.29 -2.76 10.84
C PHE A 55 6.01 -1.42 11.51
N VAL A 56 4.86 -0.83 11.20
CA VAL A 56 4.45 0.48 11.67
C VAL A 56 3.17 0.34 12.48
N ARG A 57 3.12 1.02 13.62
CA ARG A 57 1.98 1.03 14.54
C ARG A 57 1.08 2.23 14.21
N PHE A 58 -0.19 1.96 13.94
CA PHE A 58 -1.22 2.97 13.70
C PHE A 58 -2.17 3.02 14.90
N ARG A 59 -1.95 4.00 15.79
CA ARG A 59 -2.68 4.14 17.04
C ARG A 59 -4.15 4.50 16.78
N LEU A 60 -5.09 3.78 17.39
CA LEU A 60 -6.51 4.07 17.28
C LEU A 60 -6.86 5.37 18.02
N LYS A 61 -7.74 6.20 17.45
CA LYS A 61 -8.16 7.47 18.09
C LYS A 61 -8.98 7.24 19.36
N ASN A 62 -9.87 6.25 19.33
CA ASN A 62 -10.80 5.96 20.43
C ASN A 62 -10.21 4.99 21.49
N ASP A 63 -9.09 4.34 21.18
CA ASP A 63 -8.36 3.47 22.11
C ASP A 63 -6.85 3.71 21.97
N PRO A 64 -6.30 4.73 22.66
CA PRO A 64 -4.90 5.12 22.51
C PRO A 64 -3.90 4.06 22.95
N ASN A 65 -4.33 3.03 23.69
CA ASN A 65 -3.45 1.92 24.08
C ASN A 65 -3.46 0.77 23.07
N THR A 66 -4.16 0.94 21.94
CA THR A 66 -4.27 -0.06 20.88
C THR A 66 -3.82 0.52 19.55
N SER A 67 -2.96 -0.22 18.85
CA SER A 67 -2.50 0.13 17.51
C SER A 67 -2.76 -0.98 16.51
N VAL A 68 -3.13 -0.63 15.28
CA VAL A 68 -3.13 -1.56 14.15
C VAL A 68 -1.69 -1.68 13.65
N LEU A 69 -1.18 -2.90 13.53
CA LEU A 69 0.15 -3.17 13.02
C LEU A 69 0.08 -3.42 11.51
N ALA A 70 0.79 -2.61 10.72
CA ALA A 70 0.89 -2.81 9.28
C ALA A 70 2.36 -2.91 8.84
N TRP A 71 2.59 -3.66 7.78
CA TRP A 71 3.92 -3.92 7.21
C TRP A 71 4.09 -3.17 5.89
N THR A 72 5.29 -2.64 5.63
CA THR A 72 5.63 -2.03 4.34
C THR A 72 7.11 -2.20 4.00
N THR A 73 7.39 -2.32 2.71
CA THR A 73 8.76 -2.23 2.15
C THR A 73 9.10 -0.85 1.61
N THR A 74 8.12 0.06 1.54
CA THR A 74 8.28 1.41 1.01
C THR A 74 7.92 2.47 2.06
N PRO A 75 8.75 2.71 3.09
CA PRO A 75 8.45 3.68 4.15
C PRO A 75 8.22 5.11 3.64
N TRP A 76 8.81 5.46 2.49
CA TRP A 76 8.64 6.77 1.86
C TRP A 76 7.20 7.05 1.40
N THR A 77 6.32 6.04 1.32
CA THR A 77 4.89 6.23 1.00
C THR A 77 4.05 6.59 2.22
N LEU A 78 4.58 6.45 3.44
CA LEU A 78 3.83 6.68 4.68
C LEU A 78 3.33 8.14 4.86
N PRO A 79 4.05 9.19 4.42
CA PRO A 79 3.51 10.55 4.44
C PRO A 79 2.30 10.76 3.53
N GLY A 80 2.12 9.91 2.51
CA GLY A 80 0.94 9.92 1.63
C GLY A 80 -0.16 8.96 2.08
N ASN A 81 -0.08 8.41 3.30
CA ASN A 81 -1.06 7.47 3.81
C ASN A 81 -2.41 8.16 4.07
N VAL A 82 -3.49 7.58 3.55
CA VAL A 82 -4.86 8.12 3.70
C VAL A 82 -5.81 7.17 4.42
N ALA A 83 -5.51 5.87 4.43
CA ALA A 83 -6.33 4.83 5.05
C ALA A 83 -5.50 3.56 5.30
N LEU A 84 -6.06 2.65 6.09
CA LEU A 84 -5.61 1.27 6.20
C LEU A 84 -6.68 0.36 5.59
N ALA A 85 -6.25 -0.58 4.75
CA ALA A 85 -7.14 -1.60 4.20
C ALA A 85 -7.11 -2.84 5.08
N VAL A 86 -8.28 -3.40 5.34
CA VAL A 86 -8.48 -4.67 6.03
C VAL A 86 -9.31 -5.59 5.14
N ASP A 87 -9.10 -6.90 5.27
CA ASP A 87 -9.95 -7.89 4.61
C ASP A 87 -11.09 -8.26 5.56
N GLU A 88 -12.34 -8.10 5.12
CA GLU A 88 -13.53 -8.25 5.97
C GLU A 88 -13.77 -9.70 6.44
N ASP A 89 -13.28 -10.67 5.69
CA ASP A 89 -13.56 -12.09 5.89
C ASP A 89 -12.49 -12.80 6.73
N ILE A 90 -11.30 -12.20 6.88
CA ILE A 90 -10.23 -12.79 7.68
C ILE A 90 -10.35 -12.45 9.15
N THR A 91 -9.75 -13.30 9.98
CA THR A 91 -9.68 -13.13 11.42
C THR A 91 -8.47 -12.30 11.82
N TYR A 92 -8.73 -11.25 12.59
CA TYR A 92 -7.75 -10.43 13.27
C TYR A 92 -7.72 -10.75 14.76
N VAL A 93 -6.60 -10.46 15.41
CA VAL A 93 -6.43 -10.64 16.85
C VAL A 93 -5.87 -9.37 17.46
N LYS A 94 -6.42 -8.99 18.61
CA LYS A 94 -5.81 -8.03 19.51
C LYS A 94 -4.92 -8.82 20.47
N VAL A 95 -3.63 -8.52 20.45
CA VAL A 95 -2.66 -9.10 21.37
C VAL A 95 -2.22 -8.04 22.36
N LYS A 96 -1.97 -8.44 23.60
CA LYS A 96 -1.24 -7.64 24.58
C LYS A 96 0.24 -8.00 24.50
N GLN A 97 1.09 -7.00 24.28
CA GLN A 97 2.54 -7.16 24.24
C GLN A 97 3.18 -6.02 25.05
N GLY A 98 3.75 -6.36 26.21
CA GLY A 98 4.13 -5.37 27.21
C GLY A 98 2.90 -4.62 27.75
N ASP A 99 2.94 -3.29 27.69
CA ASP A 99 1.86 -2.41 28.17
C ASP A 99 0.86 -2.01 27.07
N GLU A 100 1.17 -2.32 25.80
CA GLU A 100 0.38 -1.93 24.63
C GLU A 100 -0.42 -3.10 24.06
N HIS A 101 -1.43 -2.77 23.26
CA HIS A 101 -2.17 -3.73 22.45
C HIS A 101 -1.90 -3.53 20.96
N LEU A 102 -1.74 -4.63 20.23
CA LEU A 102 -1.55 -4.63 18.80
C LEU A 102 -2.66 -5.42 18.12
N ILE A 103 -3.21 -4.89 17.03
CA ILE A 103 -4.16 -5.57 16.16
C ILE A 103 -3.41 -5.98 14.89
N LEU A 104 -3.48 -7.27 14.55
CA LEU A 104 -2.91 -7.85 13.34
C LEU A 104 -3.71 -9.08 12.90
N ALA A 105 -3.52 -9.51 11.65
CA ALA A 105 -4.14 -10.74 11.16
C ALA A 105 -3.63 -11.95 11.97
N GLU A 106 -4.53 -12.85 12.37
CA GLU A 106 -4.18 -14.04 13.18
C GLU A 106 -3.10 -14.89 12.50
N ALA A 107 -3.21 -15.07 11.18
CA ALA A 107 -2.24 -15.80 10.38
C ALA A 107 -0.83 -15.17 10.35
N ARG A 108 -0.66 -13.96 10.89
CA ARG A 108 0.62 -13.22 10.93
C ARG A 108 1.16 -13.04 12.35
N LEU A 109 0.65 -13.76 13.34
CA LEU A 109 1.19 -13.75 14.71
C LEU A 109 2.70 -14.04 14.79
N SER A 110 3.25 -14.79 13.83
CA SER A 110 4.68 -15.12 13.78
C SER A 110 5.62 -13.93 13.56
N VAL A 111 5.10 -12.75 13.21
CA VAL A 111 5.91 -11.53 13.01
C VAL A 111 6.20 -10.80 14.33
N LEU A 112 5.54 -11.18 15.42
CA LEU A 112 5.75 -10.58 16.73
C LEU A 112 6.94 -11.22 17.43
N ASP A 113 7.84 -10.40 17.94
CA ASP A 113 8.98 -10.84 18.73
C ASP A 113 8.64 -10.81 20.23
N GLY A 114 9.03 -11.87 20.96
CA GLY A 114 8.87 -11.95 22.42
C GLY A 114 7.51 -12.46 22.88
N GLU A 115 7.25 -12.31 24.18
CA GLU A 115 6.02 -12.81 24.80
C GLU A 115 4.82 -11.90 24.49
N TYR A 116 3.71 -12.52 24.13
CA TYR A 116 2.43 -11.83 23.93
C TYR A 116 1.28 -12.72 24.38
N THR A 117 0.12 -12.12 24.61
CA THR A 117 -1.11 -12.86 24.94
C THR A 117 -2.23 -12.37 24.04
N VAL A 118 -2.92 -13.29 23.37
CA VAL A 118 -4.13 -12.96 22.59
C VAL A 118 -5.24 -12.60 23.59
N VAL A 119 -5.72 -11.36 23.52
CA VAL A 119 -6.78 -10.86 24.42
C VAL A 119 -8.15 -10.87 23.77
N GLN A 120 -8.21 -10.79 22.43
CA GLN A 120 -9.47 -10.74 21.70
C GLN A 120 -9.27 -11.21 20.26
N THR A 121 -10.26 -11.93 19.73
CA THR A 121 -10.41 -12.23 18.31
C THR A 121 -11.44 -11.28 17.70
N ILE A 122 -11.16 -10.73 16.53
CA ILE A 122 -11.93 -9.68 15.85
C ILE A 122 -12.16 -10.11 14.41
N LYS A 123 -13.39 -10.05 13.90
CA LYS A 123 -13.63 -10.23 12.47
C LYS A 123 -13.19 -8.98 11.71
N GLY A 124 -12.55 -9.13 10.55
CA GLY A 124 -12.06 -7.97 9.78
C GLY A 124 -13.12 -6.91 9.48
N SER A 125 -14.37 -7.32 9.26
CA SER A 125 -15.52 -6.42 9.08
C SER A 125 -15.74 -5.45 10.27
N GLU A 126 -15.34 -5.83 11.48
CA GLU A 126 -15.47 -5.00 12.69
C GLU A 126 -14.40 -3.89 12.76
N LEU A 127 -13.32 -4.00 11.99
CA LEU A 127 -12.27 -2.98 11.91
C LEU A 127 -12.62 -1.86 10.92
N VAL A 128 -13.60 -2.08 10.04
CA VAL A 128 -14.02 -1.12 9.03
C VAL A 128 -14.68 0.08 9.69
N GLY A 129 -14.22 1.29 9.33
CA GLY A 129 -14.72 2.54 9.88
C GLY A 129 -14.05 2.99 11.17
N LEU A 130 -13.07 2.25 11.70
CA LEU A 130 -12.25 2.71 12.81
C LEU A 130 -11.31 3.83 12.38
N ASP A 131 -11.21 4.85 13.24
CA ASP A 131 -10.26 5.95 13.08
C ASP A 131 -8.93 5.66 13.78
N TYR A 132 -7.84 6.01 13.11
CA TYR A 132 -6.48 6.01 13.67
C TYR A 132 -5.85 7.40 13.57
N GLU A 133 -4.85 7.66 14.41
CA GLU A 133 -4.06 8.88 14.34
C GLU A 133 -3.09 8.83 13.15
N PRO A 134 -3.10 9.84 12.27
CA PRO A 134 -2.15 9.92 11.17
C PRO A 134 -0.70 9.88 11.68
N LEU A 135 0.15 9.09 11.01
CA LEU A 135 1.58 9.01 11.34
C LEU A 135 2.29 10.36 11.20
N PHE A 136 1.83 11.16 10.24
CA PHE A 136 2.39 12.44 9.89
C PHE A 136 1.27 13.49 9.86
N PRO A 137 1.00 14.18 10.97
CA PRO A 137 -0.14 15.10 11.09
C PRO A 137 -0.04 16.36 10.20
N TYR A 138 1.12 16.59 9.56
CA TYR A 138 1.39 17.74 8.71
C TYR A 138 1.56 17.38 7.22
N SER A 139 1.41 16.11 6.85
CA SER A 139 1.46 15.69 5.46
C SER A 139 0.06 15.41 4.94
N ILE A 140 -0.33 16.25 3.97
CA ILE A 140 -1.65 16.43 3.36
C ILE A 140 -2.63 17.22 4.25
#